data_AF-A0A8J5VVE9-F1
#
_entry.id   AF-A0A8J5VVE9-F1
#
_cell.length_a   1.000
_cell.length_b   1.000
_cell.length_c   1.000
_cell.angle_alpha   90.00
_cell.angle_beta   90.00
_cell.angle_gamma   90.00
#
_symmetry.space_group_name_H-M   'P 1'
#
loop_
_entity.id
_entity.type
_entity.pdbx_description
1 polymer ?
#
loop_
_entity_poly.entity_id
_entity_poly.type
_entity_poly.pdbx_seq_one_letter_code
_entity_poly.pdbx_strand_id
1 'polypeptide(L)'
;MAAPRDEEASWSAEAARRVWGGAVPLQVHLHDADVTTLPPPPPFLTLGPRIGYLPLLVPIIKAHFSSTLPPGIDTVWFEYKGLPLKWYVPTGVLYDLLCADPERPWNLIVHFRGYPAEILTPCDGEDNVKWSYMNSLKEAAFIITGNSKNVMNMSQADQVALWQSVMKGNLDGYANISTRLKLGPFEEDCLVRTSSVECQQGSDEPESPGPGKPCRVPVRLYVRSVQEDLHDLEESVPVGDWESISYMNRPFEIPKEDEEGRSYITLEHALRTLLPELFSSKTSGSPDDSDITPRSCQQVESASASRQEADMAKSCEVKLVRVQGIELDLDIPFLWVANNLKNPECYLHICVYVSRRKQQPKGI
;
A
#
# COMPACT_ATOMS: atom_id res chain seq x y z
N MET A 1 -29.49 3.23 9.60
CA MET A 1 -29.47 2.99 11.07
C MET A 1 -28.03 2.68 11.42
N ALA A 2 -27.38 3.50 12.25
CA ALA A 2 -26.03 3.19 12.73
C ALA A 2 -26.12 1.95 13.63
N ALA A 3 -25.21 0.99 13.44
CA ALA A 3 -25.07 -0.13 14.37
C ALA A 3 -24.72 0.43 15.77
N PRO A 4 -25.17 -0.18 16.87
CA PRO A 4 -24.71 0.19 18.19
C PRO A 4 -23.18 0.12 18.25
N ARG A 5 -22.52 1.10 18.90
CA ARG A 5 -21.04 1.22 18.96
C ARG A 5 -20.31 -0.08 19.36
N ASP A 6 -20.96 -0.93 20.14
CA ASP A 6 -20.43 -2.24 20.55
C ASP A 6 -20.34 -3.25 19.39
N GLU A 7 -21.26 -3.19 18.42
CA GLU A 7 -21.23 -4.03 17.21
C GLU A 7 -20.11 -3.58 16.26
N GLU A 8 -19.88 -2.27 16.13
CA GLU A 8 -18.82 -1.72 15.28
C GLU A 8 -17.42 -2.08 15.79
N ALA A 9 -17.21 -2.00 17.11
CA ALA A 9 -15.97 -2.44 17.75
C ALA A 9 -15.74 -3.95 17.55
N SER A 10 -16.80 -4.75 17.63
CA SER A 10 -16.76 -6.20 17.38
C SER A 10 -16.36 -6.52 15.93
N TRP A 11 -16.96 -5.84 14.95
CA TRP A 11 -16.60 -6.00 13.54
C TRP A 11 -15.17 -5.56 13.25
N SER A 12 -14.72 -4.47 13.87
CA SER A 12 -13.36 -3.99 13.73
C SER A 12 -12.34 -4.98 14.29
N ALA A 13 -12.64 -5.59 15.44
CA ALA A 13 -11.82 -6.65 16.02
C ALA A 13 -11.79 -7.91 15.15
N GLU A 14 -12.91 -8.29 14.54
CA GLU A 14 -12.96 -9.41 13.59
C GLU A 14 -12.18 -9.11 12.31
N ALA A 15 -12.30 -7.90 11.75
CA ALA A 15 -11.52 -7.49 10.59
C ALA A 15 -10.01 -7.57 10.88
N ALA A 16 -9.56 -7.07 12.03
CA ALA A 16 -8.18 -7.19 12.46
C ALA A 16 -7.73 -8.66 12.55
N ARG A 17 -8.52 -9.55 13.15
CA ARG A 17 -8.22 -11.00 13.19
C ARG A 17 -8.07 -11.60 11.81
N ARG A 18 -8.94 -11.23 10.85
CA ARG A 18 -8.89 -11.71 9.46
C ARG A 18 -7.66 -11.21 8.71
N VAL A 19 -7.29 -9.95 8.90
CA VAL A 19 -6.07 -9.36 8.31
C VAL A 19 -4.83 -10.06 8.84
N TRP A 20 -4.74 -10.27 10.15
CA TRP A 20 -3.59 -10.92 10.79
C TRP A 20 -3.50 -12.42 10.49
N GLY A 21 -4.64 -13.10 10.33
CA GLY A 21 -4.71 -14.50 9.91
C GLY A 21 -4.62 -14.71 8.39
N GLY A 22 -4.54 -13.62 7.61
CA GLY A 22 -4.51 -13.68 6.15
C GLY A 22 -3.20 -14.30 5.65
N ALA A 23 -3.31 -15.32 4.78
CA ALA A 23 -2.15 -15.98 4.19
C ALA A 23 -2.33 -16.23 2.68
N VAL A 24 -1.21 -16.31 1.98
CA VAL A 24 -1.13 -16.67 0.56
C VAL A 24 -0.52 -18.08 0.48
N PRO A 25 -1.16 -19.05 -0.19
CA PRO A 25 -0.55 -20.34 -0.45
C PRO A 25 0.63 -20.16 -1.42
N LEU A 26 1.85 -20.48 -0.97
CA LEU A 26 3.08 -20.33 -1.74
C LEU A 26 3.57 -21.70 -2.20
N GLN A 27 3.98 -21.75 -3.47
CA GLN A 27 4.74 -22.85 -4.04
C GLN A 27 6.07 -22.32 -4.54
N VAL A 28 7.14 -22.62 -3.80
CA VAL A 28 8.48 -22.08 -4.06
C VAL A 28 9.35 -23.12 -4.74
N HIS A 29 9.78 -22.83 -5.96
CA HIS A 29 10.71 -23.64 -6.74
C HIS A 29 12.13 -23.12 -6.60
N LEU A 30 13.11 -24.03 -6.52
CA LEU A 30 14.51 -23.66 -6.65
C LEU A 30 14.81 -23.37 -8.12
N HIS A 31 15.51 -22.27 -8.42
CA HIS A 31 15.90 -21.96 -9.78
C HIS A 31 16.83 -23.04 -10.36
N ASP A 32 16.63 -23.40 -11.63
CA ASP A 32 17.33 -24.52 -12.29
C ASP A 32 18.86 -24.37 -12.27
N ALA A 33 19.38 -23.14 -12.35
CA ALA A 33 20.82 -22.87 -12.29
C ALA A 33 21.43 -23.15 -10.90
N ASP A 34 20.61 -23.20 -9.84
CA ASP A 34 21.03 -23.45 -8.47
C ASP A 34 20.82 -24.92 -8.05
N VAL A 35 20.30 -25.78 -8.94
CA VAL A 35 20.05 -27.21 -8.64
C VAL A 35 21.32 -28.02 -8.90
N THR A 36 21.79 -28.74 -7.88
CA THR A 36 22.96 -29.65 -8.01
C THR A 36 22.60 -31.15 -8.02
N THR A 37 21.33 -31.50 -7.85
CA THR A 37 20.86 -32.89 -7.76
C THR A 37 20.02 -33.31 -8.97
N LEU A 38 20.04 -34.61 -9.29
CA LEU A 38 19.14 -35.23 -10.26
C LEU A 38 18.44 -36.43 -9.59
N PRO A 39 17.09 -36.45 -9.46
CA PRO A 39 16.13 -35.45 -9.95
C PRO A 39 16.17 -34.10 -9.19
N PRO A 40 15.58 -33.03 -9.73
CA PRO A 40 15.47 -31.75 -9.04
C PRO A 40 14.65 -31.88 -7.74
N PRO A 41 14.91 -31.03 -6.73
CA PRO A 41 14.18 -31.09 -5.47
C PRO A 41 12.69 -30.75 -5.66
N PRO A 42 11.79 -31.35 -4.86
CA PRO A 42 10.38 -30.97 -4.89
C PRO A 42 10.20 -29.51 -4.41
N PRO A 43 9.20 -28.79 -4.93
CA PRO A 43 8.93 -27.43 -4.51
C PRO A 43 8.57 -27.37 -3.02
N PHE A 44 8.95 -26.27 -2.38
CA PHE A 44 8.60 -25.99 -1.00
C PHE A 44 7.20 -25.35 -0.93
N LEU A 45 6.27 -25.98 -0.20
CA LEU A 45 4.91 -25.52 -0.03
C LEU A 45 4.74 -24.91 1.36
N THR A 46 4.24 -23.68 1.44
CA THR A 46 3.96 -23.03 2.73
C THR A 46 2.84 -22.00 2.62
N LEU A 47 2.32 -21.55 3.76
CA LEU A 47 1.41 -20.40 3.83
C LEU A 47 2.22 -19.16 4.21
N GLY A 48 2.37 -18.23 3.26
CA GLY A 48 3.04 -16.95 3.49
C GLY A 48 2.08 -15.94 4.11
N PRO A 49 2.36 -15.36 5.30
CA PRO A 49 1.50 -14.34 5.88
C PRO A 49 1.38 -13.10 4.99
N ARG A 50 0.16 -12.61 4.74
CA ARG A 50 -0.09 -11.43 3.87
C ARG A 50 0.61 -10.18 4.39
N ILE A 51 0.57 -9.97 5.70
CA ILE A 51 1.24 -8.87 6.41
C ILE A 51 2.74 -9.12 6.65
N GLY A 52 3.25 -10.30 6.29
CA GLY A 52 4.65 -10.68 6.43
C GLY A 52 5.47 -10.36 5.18
N TYR A 53 6.78 -10.53 5.26
CA TYR A 53 7.73 -10.25 4.17
C TYR A 53 8.39 -11.55 3.71
N LEU A 54 8.60 -11.70 2.39
CA LEU A 54 9.18 -12.91 1.80
C LEU A 54 10.53 -13.34 2.40
N PRO A 55 11.48 -12.43 2.73
CA PRO A 55 12.75 -12.84 3.32
C PRO A 55 12.62 -13.56 4.68
N LEU A 56 11.51 -13.36 5.40
CA LEU A 56 11.27 -14.04 6.68
C LEU A 56 11.06 -15.56 6.50
N LEU A 57 10.74 -16.00 5.28
CA LEU A 57 10.60 -17.42 4.94
C LEU A 57 11.94 -18.04 4.52
N VAL A 58 13.00 -17.25 4.30
CA VAL A 58 14.29 -17.74 3.82
C VAL A 58 14.91 -18.79 4.74
N PRO A 59 14.90 -18.67 6.09
CA PRO A 59 15.50 -19.69 6.95
C PRO A 59 14.89 -21.09 6.74
N ILE A 60 13.56 -21.18 6.61
CA ILE A 60 12.85 -22.46 6.40
C ILE A 60 13.01 -22.97 4.96
N ILE A 61 12.98 -22.07 3.98
CA ILE A 61 13.19 -22.40 2.55
C ILE A 61 14.62 -22.92 2.33
N LYS A 62 15.61 -22.23 2.89
CA LYS A 62 17.02 -22.63 2.81
C LYS A 62 17.26 -23.97 3.48
N ALA A 63 16.62 -24.24 4.62
CA ALA A 63 16.73 -25.55 5.27
C ALA A 63 16.21 -26.68 4.34
N HIS A 64 15.08 -26.47 3.66
CA HIS A 64 14.50 -27.43 2.72
C HIS A 64 15.40 -27.72 1.52
N PHE A 65 16.02 -26.70 0.92
CA PHE A 65 16.89 -26.86 -0.25
C PHE A 65 18.38 -27.08 0.08
N SER A 66 18.77 -27.08 1.35
CA SER A 66 20.18 -27.08 1.79
C SER A 66 21.03 -28.21 1.19
N SER A 67 20.45 -29.39 0.95
CA SER A 67 21.14 -30.55 0.39
C SER A 67 21.34 -30.47 -1.13
N THR A 68 20.66 -29.55 -1.81
CA THR A 68 20.67 -29.43 -3.28
C THR A 68 21.36 -28.18 -3.79
N LEU A 69 21.81 -27.29 -2.89
CA LEU A 69 22.46 -26.04 -3.23
C LEU A 69 23.97 -26.22 -3.48
N PRO A 70 24.55 -25.47 -4.44
CA PRO A 70 25.99 -25.44 -4.64
C PRO A 70 26.70 -24.77 -3.46
N PRO A 71 27.95 -25.16 -3.15
CA PRO A 71 28.75 -24.48 -2.14
C PRO A 71 28.97 -23.01 -2.51
N GLY A 72 28.93 -22.11 -1.53
CA GLY A 72 29.20 -20.68 -1.74
C GLY A 72 28.47 -19.77 -0.75
N ILE A 73 28.63 -18.46 -0.96
CA ILE A 73 27.90 -17.43 -0.22
C ILE A 73 26.53 -17.25 -0.88
N ASP A 74 25.47 -17.42 -0.09
CA ASP A 74 24.10 -17.30 -0.57
C ASP A 74 23.64 -15.84 -0.64
N THR A 75 23.11 -15.46 -1.80
CA THR A 75 22.40 -14.20 -2.02
C THR A 75 20.98 -14.52 -2.43
N VAL A 76 20.07 -14.48 -1.45
CA VAL A 76 18.70 -14.98 -1.64
C VAL A 76 17.78 -13.89 -2.19
N TRP A 77 17.06 -14.19 -3.26
CA TRP A 77 16.01 -13.33 -3.79
C TRP A 77 14.89 -14.16 -4.43
N PHE A 78 13.74 -13.54 -4.61
CA PHE A 78 12.55 -14.19 -5.14
C PHE A 78 12.17 -13.60 -6.50
N GLU A 79 11.69 -14.45 -7.38
CA GLU A 79 11.23 -14.09 -8.72
C GLU A 79 9.80 -14.58 -8.92
N TYR A 80 9.00 -13.80 -9.63
CA TYR A 80 7.70 -14.19 -10.14
C TYR A 80 7.61 -13.88 -11.63
N LYS A 81 7.46 -14.91 -12.47
CA LYS A 81 7.31 -14.79 -13.94
C LYS A 81 8.36 -13.86 -14.58
N GLY A 82 9.64 -13.99 -14.20
CA GLY A 82 10.73 -13.16 -14.71
C GLY A 82 10.97 -11.86 -13.95
N LEU A 83 10.09 -11.47 -13.01
CA LEU A 83 10.20 -10.23 -12.24
C LEU A 83 10.86 -10.46 -10.87
N PRO A 84 12.02 -9.85 -10.58
CA PRO A 84 12.60 -9.84 -9.24
C PRO A 84 11.69 -9.10 -8.24
N LEU A 85 11.33 -9.77 -7.15
CA LEU A 85 10.38 -9.26 -6.17
C LEU A 85 11.03 -8.31 -5.15
N LYS A 86 10.43 -7.13 -4.98
CA LYS A 86 10.83 -6.13 -3.99
C LYS A 86 10.54 -6.63 -2.56
N TRP A 87 11.58 -7.08 -1.88
CA TRP A 87 11.47 -7.74 -0.56
C TRP A 87 10.90 -6.87 0.56
N TYR A 88 11.00 -5.54 0.45
CA TYR A 88 10.46 -4.58 1.41
C TYR A 88 8.96 -4.31 1.22
N VAL A 89 8.34 -4.93 0.21
CA VAL A 89 6.88 -4.90 0.01
C VAL A 89 6.27 -6.14 0.66
N PRO A 90 5.19 -6.01 1.45
CA PRO A 90 4.53 -7.14 2.10
C PRO A 90 4.08 -8.21 1.09
N THR A 91 4.16 -9.48 1.50
CA THR A 91 3.85 -10.67 0.68
C THR A 91 2.46 -10.58 0.06
N GLY A 92 1.45 -10.17 0.85
CA GLY A 92 0.08 -10.02 0.38
C GLY A 92 -0.07 -8.91 -0.65
N VAL A 93 0.67 -7.81 -0.50
CA VAL A 93 0.65 -6.69 -1.45
C VAL A 93 1.31 -7.07 -2.77
N LEU A 94 2.44 -7.78 -2.72
CA LEU A 94 3.07 -8.33 -3.92
C LEU A 94 2.12 -9.27 -4.67
N TYR A 95 1.47 -10.17 -3.95
CA TYR A 95 0.48 -11.07 -4.54
C TYR A 95 -0.70 -10.31 -5.16
N ASP A 96 -1.28 -9.35 -4.41
CA ASP A 96 -2.44 -8.58 -4.84
C ASP A 96 -2.17 -7.69 -6.05
N LEU A 97 -0.91 -7.26 -6.25
CA LEU A 97 -0.45 -6.39 -7.32
C LEU A 97 -0.05 -7.15 -8.60
N LEU A 98 0.60 -8.31 -8.43
CA LEU A 98 1.18 -9.07 -9.54
C LEU A 98 0.19 -10.10 -10.09
N CYS A 99 -0.68 -10.65 -9.25
CA CYS A 99 -1.72 -11.60 -9.63
C CYS A 99 -3.07 -10.88 -9.77
N ALA A 100 -3.36 -10.35 -10.97
CA ALA A 100 -4.64 -9.69 -11.24
C ALA A 100 -5.80 -10.69 -11.00
N ASP A 101 -5.65 -11.89 -11.57
CA ASP A 101 -6.41 -13.08 -11.18
C ASP A 101 -5.64 -13.90 -10.11
N PRO A 102 -6.22 -14.19 -8.93
CA PRO A 102 -5.55 -14.88 -7.84
C PRO A 102 -5.19 -16.36 -8.14
N GLU A 103 -3.99 -16.61 -8.65
CA GLU A 103 -3.41 -17.96 -8.79
C GLU A 103 -3.18 -18.62 -7.43
N ARG A 104 -3.64 -19.87 -7.24
CA ARG A 104 -3.44 -20.64 -6.00
C ARG A 104 -2.99 -22.07 -6.32
N PRO A 105 -1.78 -22.49 -5.90
CA PRO A 105 -0.78 -21.73 -5.14
C PRO A 105 -0.05 -20.65 -5.98
N TRP A 106 0.48 -19.63 -5.31
CA TRP A 106 1.33 -18.61 -5.91
C TRP A 106 2.72 -19.19 -6.17
N ASN A 107 3.06 -19.34 -7.45
CA ASN A 107 4.29 -19.99 -7.89
C ASN A 107 5.45 -19.00 -7.90
N LEU A 108 6.38 -19.15 -6.96
CA LEU A 108 7.57 -18.32 -6.83
C LEU A 108 8.81 -19.14 -7.18
N ILE A 109 9.83 -18.47 -7.72
CA ILE A 109 11.16 -19.05 -7.89
C ILE A 109 12.09 -18.38 -6.86
N VAL A 110 12.83 -19.19 -6.11
CA VAL A 110 13.88 -18.72 -5.21
C VAL A 110 15.24 -18.93 -5.88
N HIS A 111 16.05 -17.89 -5.82
CA HIS A 111 17.43 -17.89 -6.26
C HIS A 111 18.34 -17.74 -5.04
N PHE A 112 19.47 -18.43 -5.05
CA PHE A 112 20.52 -18.32 -4.04
C PHE A 112 21.79 -17.65 -4.59
N ARG A 113 21.82 -17.33 -5.89
CA ARG A 113 22.93 -16.69 -6.59
C ARG A 113 22.40 -15.57 -7.49
N GLY A 114 23.32 -14.78 -8.05
CA GLY A 114 23.00 -13.81 -9.11
C GLY A 114 22.06 -12.69 -8.66
N TYR A 115 22.31 -12.10 -7.49
CA TYR A 115 21.46 -11.04 -6.95
C TYR A 115 21.32 -9.85 -7.91
N PRO A 116 20.09 -9.42 -8.27
CA PRO A 116 19.86 -8.33 -9.21
C PRO A 116 20.02 -6.97 -8.52
N ALA A 117 21.26 -6.57 -8.23
CA ALA A 117 21.60 -5.35 -7.50
C ALA A 117 21.20 -4.04 -8.22
N GLU A 118 20.94 -4.11 -9.54
CA GLU A 118 20.46 -2.96 -10.32
C GLU A 118 18.98 -2.65 -10.03
N ILE A 119 18.20 -3.65 -9.62
CA ILE A 119 16.74 -3.55 -9.41
C ILE A 119 16.39 -3.62 -7.92
N LEU A 120 17.07 -4.46 -7.15
CA LEU A 120 16.78 -4.73 -5.75
C LEU A 120 17.84 -4.16 -4.81
N THR A 121 17.38 -3.59 -3.70
CA THR A 121 18.25 -3.18 -2.59
C THR A 121 18.74 -4.40 -1.81
N PRO A 122 19.99 -4.47 -1.34
CA PRO A 122 20.50 -5.63 -0.62
C PRO A 122 19.65 -6.02 0.62
N CYS A 123 19.49 -7.32 0.85
CA CYS A 123 18.77 -7.88 2.00
C CYS A 123 19.61 -8.98 2.67
N ASP A 124 20.39 -8.61 3.68
CA ASP A 124 21.37 -9.49 4.34
C ASP A 124 20.81 -10.23 5.56
N GLY A 125 19.49 -10.41 5.61
CA GLY A 125 18.81 -11.19 6.65
C GLY A 125 17.64 -10.48 7.30
N GLU A 126 17.18 -11.04 8.43
CA GLU A 126 16.00 -10.56 9.17
C GLU A 126 16.15 -9.12 9.66
N ASP A 127 17.37 -8.71 10.06
CA ASP A 127 17.62 -7.37 10.61
C ASP A 127 17.33 -6.26 9.60
N ASN A 128 17.61 -6.48 8.31
CA ASN A 128 17.29 -5.51 7.25
C ASN A 128 15.77 -5.34 7.10
N VAL A 129 15.02 -6.45 7.21
CA VAL A 129 13.55 -6.43 7.14
C VAL A 129 12.98 -5.71 8.36
N LYS A 130 13.47 -6.04 9.56
CA LYS A 130 13.09 -5.36 10.80
C LYS A 130 13.36 -3.86 10.72
N TRP A 131 14.53 -3.47 10.21
CA TRP A 131 14.90 -2.07 10.04
C TRP A 131 13.96 -1.36 9.06
N SER A 132 13.66 -1.97 7.92
CA SER A 132 12.71 -1.44 6.93
C SER A 132 11.29 -1.27 7.50
N TYR A 133 10.82 -2.26 8.27
CA TYR A 133 9.55 -2.19 9.00
C TYR A 133 9.54 -1.03 10.01
N MET A 134 10.58 -0.91 10.85
CA MET A 134 10.67 0.16 11.86
C MET A 134 10.77 1.54 11.22
N ASN A 135 11.45 1.65 10.08
CA ASN A 135 11.50 2.90 9.32
C ASN A 135 10.11 3.27 8.78
N SER A 136 9.40 2.32 8.18
CA SER A 136 8.02 2.53 7.72
C SER A 136 7.09 2.94 8.88
N LEU A 137 7.20 2.29 10.04
CA LEU A 137 6.39 2.64 11.21
C LEU A 137 6.69 4.06 11.72
N LYS A 138 7.95 4.51 11.68
CA LYS A 138 8.33 5.88 12.05
C LYS A 138 7.77 6.91 11.07
N GLU A 139 7.84 6.63 9.78
CA GLU A 139 7.24 7.49 8.74
C GLU A 139 5.73 7.60 8.93
N ALA A 140 5.04 6.47 9.12
CA ALA A 140 3.61 6.44 9.38
C ALA A 140 3.26 7.23 10.66
N ALA A 141 4.02 7.06 11.74
CA ALA A 141 3.82 7.82 12.97
C ALA A 141 3.96 9.33 12.76
N PHE A 142 4.96 9.75 11.96
CA PHE A 142 5.14 11.15 11.60
C PHE A 142 3.97 11.69 10.79
N ILE A 143 3.44 10.92 9.84
CA ILE A 143 2.26 11.32 9.07
C ILE A 143 1.04 11.48 9.98
N ILE A 144 0.80 10.52 10.88
CA ILE A 144 -0.40 10.46 11.72
C ILE A 144 -0.39 11.54 12.81
N THR A 145 0.73 11.69 13.53
CA THR A 145 0.80 12.55 14.73
C THR A 145 1.59 13.85 14.51
N GLY A 146 2.28 13.98 13.38
CA GLY A 146 3.19 15.08 13.07
C GLY A 146 4.59 14.95 13.69
N ASN A 147 4.88 13.86 14.41
CA ASN A 147 6.21 13.52 14.91
C ASN A 147 6.38 12.00 15.04
N SER A 148 7.60 11.52 15.28
CA SER A 148 7.88 10.09 15.44
C SER A 148 8.34 9.73 16.87
N LYS A 149 8.12 10.61 17.86
CA LYS A 149 8.63 10.45 19.23
C LYS A 149 8.09 9.17 19.88
N ASN A 150 6.82 8.82 19.67
CA ASN A 150 6.22 7.62 20.26
C ASN A 150 6.93 6.34 19.82
N VAL A 151 7.36 6.28 18.55
CA VAL A 151 8.11 5.14 18.01
C VAL A 151 9.59 5.22 18.40
N MET A 152 10.19 6.41 18.37
CA MET A 152 11.61 6.62 18.72
C MET A 152 11.91 6.38 20.20
N ASN A 153 10.99 6.74 21.09
CA ASN A 153 11.13 6.58 22.54
C ASN A 153 10.72 5.19 23.03
N MET A 154 10.30 4.30 22.13
CA MET A 154 10.01 2.91 22.46
C MET A 154 11.29 2.21 22.95
N SER A 155 11.18 1.47 24.06
CA SER A 155 12.29 0.67 24.57
C SER A 155 12.75 -0.36 23.53
N GLN A 156 14.04 -0.73 23.54
CA GLN A 156 14.55 -1.76 22.63
C GLN A 156 13.81 -3.10 22.79
N ALA A 157 13.39 -3.43 24.03
CA ALA A 157 12.61 -4.63 24.34
C ALA A 157 11.23 -4.58 23.68
N ASP A 158 10.53 -3.44 23.76
CA ASP A 158 9.23 -3.26 23.10
C ASP A 158 9.37 -3.28 21.57
N GLN A 159 10.43 -2.69 21.00
CA GLN A 159 10.69 -2.73 19.55
C GLN A 159 10.89 -4.16 19.04
N VAL A 160 11.66 -4.96 19.78
CA VAL A 160 11.86 -6.39 19.48
C VAL A 160 10.55 -7.16 19.65
N ALA A 161 9.80 -6.93 20.73
CA ALA A 161 8.53 -7.62 20.98
C ALA A 161 7.47 -7.28 19.92
N LEU A 162 7.41 -6.03 19.47
CA LEU A 162 6.53 -5.58 18.38
C LEU A 162 6.87 -6.32 17.08
N TRP A 163 8.15 -6.32 16.71
CA TRP A 163 8.64 -7.00 15.51
C TRP A 163 8.37 -8.51 15.55
N GLN A 164 8.66 -9.16 16.68
CA GLN A 164 8.40 -10.58 16.88
C GLN A 164 6.90 -10.92 16.79
N SER A 165 6.03 -10.00 17.22
CA SER A 165 4.58 -10.16 17.08
C SER A 165 4.17 -10.14 15.60
N VAL A 166 4.72 -9.23 14.79
CA VAL A 166 4.48 -9.19 13.34
C VAL A 166 4.98 -10.46 12.64
N MET A 167 6.21 -10.89 12.92
CA MET A 167 6.77 -12.11 12.33
C MET A 167 5.94 -13.37 12.61
N LYS A 168 5.40 -13.48 13.82
CA LYS A 168 4.63 -14.65 14.28
C LYS A 168 3.14 -14.54 13.99
N GLY A 169 2.66 -13.41 13.46
CA GLY A 169 1.23 -13.14 13.29
C GLY A 169 0.47 -13.04 14.61
N ASN A 170 1.12 -12.64 15.71
CA ASN A 170 0.49 -12.51 17.02
C ASN A 170 -0.18 -11.14 17.19
N LEU A 171 -1.48 -11.07 16.90
CA LEU A 171 -2.28 -9.86 17.02
C LEU A 171 -2.30 -9.31 18.46
N ASP A 172 -2.50 -10.15 19.47
CA ASP A 172 -2.61 -9.70 20.87
C ASP A 172 -1.30 -9.09 21.37
N GLY A 173 -0.17 -9.73 21.04
CA GLY A 173 1.17 -9.23 21.35
C GLY A 173 1.44 -7.88 20.69
N TYR A 174 1.02 -7.71 19.43
CA TYR A 174 1.13 -6.45 18.72
C TYR A 174 0.23 -5.37 19.33
N ALA A 175 -1.06 -5.68 19.59
CA ALA A 175 -2.04 -4.74 20.14
C ALA A 175 -1.61 -4.17 21.50
N ASN A 176 -1.00 -5.01 22.35
CA ASN A 176 -0.47 -4.60 23.66
C ASN A 176 0.64 -3.55 23.57
N ILE A 177 1.36 -3.46 22.44
CA ILE A 177 2.43 -2.48 22.22
C ILE A 177 1.91 -1.31 21.37
N SER A 178 1.12 -1.58 20.34
CA SER A 178 0.62 -0.58 19.40
C SER A 178 -0.35 0.41 20.04
N THR A 179 -1.15 -0.02 21.02
CA THR A 179 -2.02 0.86 21.82
C THR A 179 -1.23 1.94 22.57
N ARG A 180 0.00 1.62 23.01
CA ARG A 180 0.91 2.58 23.66
C ARG A 180 1.49 3.62 22.70
N LEU A 181 1.54 3.30 21.39
CA LEU A 181 2.04 4.21 20.36
C LEU A 181 1.06 5.34 20.02
N LYS A 182 -0.22 5.23 20.41
CA LYS A 182 -1.27 6.21 20.13
C LYS A 182 -1.39 6.54 18.61
N LEU A 183 -1.22 5.54 17.74
CA LEU A 183 -1.25 5.66 16.26
C LEU A 183 -2.58 5.25 15.61
N GLY A 184 -3.66 5.22 16.40
CA GLY A 184 -5.03 4.96 15.94
C GLY A 184 -6.00 4.71 17.09
N PRO A 185 -7.30 4.47 16.80
CA PRO A 185 -7.93 4.59 15.48
C PRO A 185 -7.97 6.05 15.00
N PHE A 186 -8.10 6.24 13.69
CA PHE A 186 -8.50 7.52 13.14
C PHE A 186 -9.96 7.74 13.54
N GLU A 187 -10.19 8.40 14.67
CA GLU A 187 -11.54 8.56 15.22
C GLU A 187 -12.44 9.37 14.26
N GLU A 188 -13.72 8.99 14.16
CA GLU A 188 -14.78 9.90 13.71
C GLU A 188 -14.97 11.08 14.70
N ASP A 189 -14.38 11.02 15.91
CA ASP A 189 -14.42 12.05 16.97
C ASP A 189 -13.52 13.27 16.72
N CYS A 190 -13.47 13.78 15.47
CA CYS A 190 -13.38 15.23 15.30
C CYS A 190 -14.64 15.94 15.87
N LEU A 191 -15.70 15.15 16.12
CA LEU A 191 -17.06 15.56 16.46
C LEU A 191 -17.35 15.89 17.94
N VAL A 192 -16.55 15.50 18.95
CA VAL A 192 -16.89 15.81 20.36
C VAL A 192 -15.66 16.05 21.25
N ARG A 193 -15.08 17.25 21.19
CA ARG A 193 -14.42 17.85 22.37
C ARG A 193 -15.02 19.20 22.69
N THR A 194 -16.31 19.22 23.02
CA THR A 194 -16.89 20.32 23.77
C THR A 194 -16.47 20.21 25.23
N SER A 195 -15.57 21.11 25.63
CA SER A 195 -15.38 21.64 26.99
C SER A 195 -15.41 20.62 28.15
N SER A 196 -14.23 20.21 28.61
CA SER A 196 -14.02 19.98 30.03
C SER A 196 -12.68 20.59 30.45
N VAL A 197 -12.81 21.48 31.44
CA VAL A 197 -11.82 22.39 32.02
C VAL A 197 -10.53 21.67 32.45
N GLU A 198 -9.44 22.42 32.32
CA GLU A 198 -8.05 22.14 32.68
C GLU A 198 -7.80 21.28 33.94
N CYS A 199 -6.74 20.48 33.88
CA CYS A 199 -5.78 20.44 34.98
C CYS A 199 -4.36 20.42 34.40
N GLN A 200 -3.68 21.56 34.49
CA GLN A 200 -2.25 21.69 34.22
C GLN A 200 -1.47 20.96 35.30
N GLN A 201 -0.76 19.89 34.96
CA GLN A 201 0.42 19.43 35.70
C GLN A 201 1.46 18.94 34.69
N GLY A 202 2.66 19.51 34.76
CA GLY A 202 3.76 19.23 33.84
C GLY A 202 4.16 17.76 33.86
N SER A 203 4.31 17.19 32.67
CA SER A 203 4.90 15.87 32.42
C SER A 203 5.25 15.79 30.94
N ASP A 204 6.40 15.19 30.60
CA ASP A 204 6.89 14.87 29.25
C ASP A 204 5.95 13.88 28.52
N GLU A 205 4.69 14.27 28.29
CA GLU A 205 3.76 13.55 27.43
C GLU A 205 3.93 14.01 25.98
N PRO A 206 3.80 13.08 25.01
CA PRO A 206 3.86 13.45 23.60
C PRO A 206 2.73 14.43 23.29
N GLU A 207 3.08 15.60 22.73
CA GLU A 207 2.11 16.56 22.21
C GLU A 207 1.20 15.83 21.21
N SER A 208 -0.02 15.52 21.66
CA SER A 208 -1.13 15.20 20.78
C SER A 208 -1.22 16.31 19.74
N PRO A 209 -1.58 16.02 18.46
CA PRO A 209 -1.89 17.08 17.53
C PRO A 209 -2.84 18.07 18.22
N GLY A 210 -2.43 19.34 18.30
CA GLY A 210 -3.27 20.39 18.85
C GLY A 210 -4.63 20.41 18.15
N PRO A 211 -5.65 21.05 18.74
CA PRO A 211 -7.07 20.95 18.35
C PRO A 211 -7.43 21.52 16.95
N GLY A 212 -6.48 21.54 16.02
CA GLY A 212 -6.67 21.99 14.64
C GLY A 212 -5.74 21.36 13.60
N LYS A 213 -5.05 20.23 13.85
CA LYS A 213 -4.32 19.52 12.77
C LYS A 213 -5.24 18.52 12.07
N PRO A 214 -5.31 18.50 10.72
CA PRO A 214 -6.12 17.54 9.98
C PRO A 214 -5.60 16.12 10.21
N CYS A 215 -6.51 15.16 10.32
CA CYS A 215 -6.17 13.75 10.42
C CYS A 215 -5.57 13.28 9.08
N ARG A 216 -4.43 12.58 9.13
CA ARG A 216 -3.72 12.11 7.94
C ARG A 216 -3.55 10.61 7.98
N VAL A 217 -3.99 9.94 6.91
CA VAL A 217 -3.84 8.49 6.74
C VAL A 217 -2.62 8.23 5.86
N PRO A 218 -1.63 7.45 6.31
CA PRO A 218 -0.51 7.02 5.46
C PRO A 218 -1.00 6.03 4.40
N VAL A 219 -0.88 6.39 3.12
CA VAL A 219 -1.31 5.55 2.00
C VAL A 219 -0.15 5.27 1.04
N ARG A 220 0.00 3.99 0.67
CA ARG A 220 0.89 3.52 -0.40
C ARG A 220 0.04 2.96 -1.53
N LEU A 221 0.09 3.62 -2.68
CA LEU A 221 -0.67 3.26 -3.88
C LEU A 221 0.23 2.56 -4.88
N TYR A 222 -0.27 1.46 -5.44
CA TYR A 222 0.37 0.71 -6.51
C TYR A 222 -0.61 0.66 -7.70
N VAL A 223 -0.30 1.40 -8.76
CA VAL A 223 -1.16 1.51 -9.93
C VAL A 223 -0.59 0.68 -11.06
N ARG A 224 -1.34 -0.32 -11.52
CA ARG A 224 -1.00 -1.18 -12.65
C ARG A 224 -1.97 -0.93 -13.80
N SER A 225 -1.44 -0.68 -14.99
CA SER A 225 -2.25 -0.58 -16.21
C SER A 225 -2.50 -1.98 -16.80
N VAL A 226 -3.76 -2.29 -17.09
CA VAL A 226 -4.19 -3.54 -17.74
C VAL A 226 -4.75 -3.19 -19.12
N GLN A 227 -4.59 -4.10 -20.09
CA GLN A 227 -5.14 -3.90 -21.43
C GLN A 227 -6.68 -3.89 -21.41
N GLU A 228 -7.22 -3.12 -22.34
CA GLU A 228 -8.61 -2.67 -22.32
C GLU A 228 -9.61 -3.73 -22.77
N ASP A 229 -9.21 -4.55 -23.74
CA ASP A 229 -10.05 -5.52 -24.44
C ASP A 229 -10.36 -6.79 -23.62
N LEU A 230 -9.76 -6.94 -22.44
CA LEU A 230 -9.98 -8.10 -21.58
C LEU A 230 -11.32 -8.01 -20.87
N HIS A 231 -12.24 -8.90 -21.23
CA HIS A 231 -13.50 -9.12 -20.54
C HIS A 231 -13.28 -9.79 -19.16
N ASP A 232 -12.15 -10.51 -19.00
CA ASP A 232 -11.74 -11.19 -17.77
C ASP A 232 -10.26 -10.86 -17.41
N LEU A 233 -9.96 -10.63 -16.13
CA LEU A 233 -8.59 -10.34 -15.64
C LEU A 233 -7.60 -11.52 -15.81
N GLU A 234 -8.14 -12.71 -16.12
CA GLU A 234 -7.41 -13.97 -16.35
C GLU A 234 -6.43 -13.89 -17.54
N GLU A 235 -6.71 -13.03 -18.52
CA GLU A 235 -5.88 -12.86 -19.73
C GLU A 235 -4.80 -11.76 -19.57
N SER A 236 -4.64 -11.19 -18.37
CA SER A 236 -3.70 -10.08 -18.15
C SER A 236 -2.24 -10.52 -18.31
N VAL A 237 -1.49 -9.76 -19.12
CA VAL A 237 -0.06 -10.02 -19.33
C VAL A 237 0.70 -9.87 -18.00
N PRO A 238 1.59 -10.82 -17.65
CA PRO A 238 2.46 -10.69 -16.48
C PRO A 238 3.25 -9.38 -16.50
N VAL A 239 3.54 -8.86 -15.31
CA VAL A 239 4.38 -7.66 -15.18
C VAL A 239 5.82 -8.04 -15.52
N GLY A 240 6.34 -7.50 -16.61
CA GLY A 240 7.72 -7.74 -17.04
C GLY A 240 8.75 -6.87 -16.31
N ASP A 241 8.35 -5.68 -15.85
CA ASP A 241 9.26 -4.75 -15.17
C ASP A 241 8.51 -3.82 -14.19
N TRP A 242 9.21 -3.36 -13.14
CA TRP A 242 8.66 -2.48 -12.12
C TRP A 242 8.34 -1.05 -12.60
N GLU A 243 8.93 -0.58 -13.70
CA GLU A 243 8.63 0.72 -14.33
C GLU A 243 7.19 0.79 -14.85
N SER A 244 6.58 -0.37 -15.17
CA SER A 244 5.19 -0.44 -15.60
C SER A 244 4.18 -0.22 -14.46
N ILE A 245 4.65 -0.25 -13.20
CA ILE A 245 3.84 -0.03 -12.01
C ILE A 245 4.17 1.36 -11.44
N SER A 246 3.17 2.23 -11.39
CA SER A 246 3.34 3.52 -10.71
C SER A 246 3.17 3.35 -9.20
N TYR A 247 4.20 3.70 -8.44
CA TYR A 247 4.19 3.67 -6.99
C TYR A 247 4.10 5.09 -6.44
N MET A 248 3.18 5.31 -5.50
CA MET A 248 3.04 6.58 -4.79
C MET A 248 2.95 6.34 -3.29
N ASN A 249 3.73 7.12 -2.54
CA ASN A 249 3.65 7.19 -1.09
C ASN A 249 3.16 8.60 -0.73
N ARG A 250 1.87 8.74 -0.45
CA ARG A 250 1.25 10.05 -0.15
C ARG A 250 0.24 9.91 0.99
N PRO A 251 0.25 10.82 1.97
CA PRO A 251 -0.80 10.84 2.98
C PRO A 251 -2.12 11.29 2.35
N PHE A 252 -3.22 10.68 2.77
CA PHE A 252 -4.55 11.20 2.52
C PHE A 252 -4.94 12.11 3.68
N GLU A 253 -5.22 13.39 3.39
CA GLU A 253 -5.72 14.33 4.39
C GLU A 253 -7.23 14.23 4.46
N ILE A 254 -7.76 14.02 5.67
CA ILE A 254 -9.19 14.04 5.92
C ILE A 254 -9.58 15.52 6.08
N PRO A 255 -10.43 16.07 5.19
CA PRO A 255 -10.94 17.43 5.33
C PRO A 255 -11.60 17.63 6.69
N LYS A 256 -11.43 18.82 7.27
CA LYS A 256 -12.23 19.22 8.44
C LYS A 256 -13.68 19.40 8.00
N GLU A 257 -14.60 19.14 8.92
CA GLU A 257 -16.05 19.25 8.70
C GLU A 257 -16.44 20.50 7.90
N ASP A 258 -17.28 20.31 6.88
CA ASP A 258 -18.13 21.37 6.36
C ASP A 258 -19.20 21.71 7.42
N GLU A 259 -19.80 22.90 7.39
CA GLU A 259 -20.75 23.44 8.39
C GLU A 259 -21.97 22.53 8.69
N GLU A 260 -22.14 21.44 7.95
CA GLU A 260 -23.24 20.45 8.01
C GLU A 260 -22.86 19.12 8.69
N GLY A 261 -21.63 18.99 9.20
CA GLY A 261 -21.31 18.05 10.27
C GLY A 261 -21.15 16.57 9.91
N ARG A 262 -21.03 16.16 8.64
CA ARG A 262 -20.56 14.81 8.24
C ARG A 262 -19.93 14.85 6.85
N SER A 263 -18.60 14.91 6.76
CA SER A 263 -17.92 14.63 5.48
C SER A 263 -17.77 13.12 5.33
N TYR A 264 -18.76 12.47 4.70
CA TYR A 264 -18.68 11.06 4.33
C TYR A 264 -17.71 10.92 3.15
N ILE A 265 -16.52 10.40 3.40
CA ILE A 265 -15.49 10.21 2.37
C ILE A 265 -15.53 8.77 1.87
N THR A 266 -15.93 8.59 0.62
CA THR A 266 -15.85 7.31 -0.07
C THR A 266 -14.43 6.99 -0.50
N LEU A 267 -14.14 5.70 -0.71
CA LEU A 267 -12.90 5.26 -1.32
C LEU A 267 -12.72 5.87 -2.72
N GLU A 268 -13.79 6.06 -3.48
CA GLU A 268 -13.76 6.76 -4.77
C GLU A 268 -13.20 8.18 -4.64
N HIS A 269 -13.75 8.96 -3.70
CA HIS A 269 -13.32 10.33 -3.47
C HIS A 269 -11.84 10.37 -3.03
N ALA A 270 -11.44 9.46 -2.14
CA ALA A 270 -10.05 9.37 -1.70
C ALA A 270 -9.09 9.05 -2.86
N LEU A 271 -9.45 8.11 -3.73
CA LEU A 271 -8.66 7.77 -4.91
C LEU A 271 -8.59 8.92 -5.92
N ARG A 272 -9.69 9.65 -6.14
CA ARG A 272 -9.72 10.84 -7.02
C ARG A 272 -8.76 11.93 -6.53
N THR A 273 -8.70 12.15 -5.23
CA THR A 273 -7.79 13.13 -4.61
C THR A 273 -6.34 12.68 -4.63
N LEU A 274 -6.07 11.38 -4.39
CA LEU A 274 -4.70 10.85 -4.42
C LEU A 274 -4.14 10.69 -5.84
N LEU A 275 -5.02 10.47 -6.83
CA LEU A 275 -4.69 10.17 -8.22
C LEU A 275 -5.38 11.13 -9.20
N PRO A 276 -5.18 12.45 -9.09
CA PRO A 276 -5.89 13.43 -9.93
C PRO A 276 -5.66 13.21 -11.43
N GLU A 277 -4.47 12.72 -11.80
CA GLU A 277 -4.08 12.43 -13.18
C GLU A 277 -4.95 11.35 -13.84
N LEU A 278 -5.48 10.39 -13.08
CA LEU A 278 -6.32 9.31 -13.61
C LEU A 278 -7.77 9.74 -13.82
N PHE A 279 -8.24 10.74 -13.06
CA PHE A 279 -9.65 11.14 -13.01
C PHE A 279 -9.94 12.53 -13.60
N SER A 280 -8.94 13.18 -14.18
CA SER A 280 -9.07 14.47 -14.85
C SER A 280 -9.85 14.34 -16.18
N SER A 281 -11.16 14.13 -16.11
CA SER A 281 -12.08 14.41 -17.19
C SER A 281 -13.45 14.79 -16.62
N LYS A 282 -13.95 15.97 -17.02
CA LYS A 282 -15.26 16.60 -16.77
C LYS A 282 -15.35 17.62 -15.61
N THR A 283 -14.84 18.82 -15.86
CA THR A 283 -15.47 20.07 -15.41
C THR A 283 -15.36 21.13 -16.51
N SER A 284 -16.23 21.02 -17.51
CA SER A 284 -16.60 22.14 -18.39
C SER A 284 -18.12 22.24 -18.41
N GLY A 285 -18.68 22.75 -17.31
CA GLY A 285 -20.02 23.31 -17.28
C GLY A 285 -19.86 24.80 -16.96
N SER A 286 -19.92 25.63 -17.99
CA SER A 286 -19.93 27.09 -17.90
C SER A 286 -21.17 27.59 -17.17
N PRO A 287 -21.08 28.67 -16.37
CA PRO A 287 -22.07 29.73 -16.38
C PRO A 287 -21.62 30.79 -17.39
N ASP A 288 -22.40 30.93 -18.47
CA ASP A 288 -22.43 32.15 -19.27
C ASP A 288 -22.78 33.34 -18.35
N ASP A 289 -21.99 34.41 -18.35
CA ASP A 289 -22.51 35.71 -18.81
C ASP A 289 -21.40 36.76 -19.09
N SER A 290 -21.50 37.30 -20.30
CA SER A 290 -21.16 38.65 -20.78
C SER A 290 -19.87 39.40 -20.37
N ASP A 291 -18.99 39.56 -21.37
CA ASP A 291 -18.56 40.84 -21.99
C ASP A 291 -17.98 42.00 -21.15
N ILE A 292 -16.74 42.39 -21.49
CA ILE A 292 -16.32 43.72 -22.02
C ILE A 292 -14.77 43.79 -22.05
N THR A 293 -14.21 43.97 -23.24
CA THR A 293 -12.80 44.38 -23.52
C THR A 293 -12.78 45.90 -23.87
N PRO A 294 -11.68 46.59 -24.28
CA PRO A 294 -10.23 46.25 -24.39
C PRO A 294 -9.26 47.39 -23.95
N ARG A 295 -7.93 47.14 -23.98
CA ARG A 295 -6.78 48.02 -24.40
C ARG A 295 -5.53 47.66 -23.61
N SER A 296 -4.29 47.60 -24.11
CA SER A 296 -3.63 47.66 -25.42
C SER A 296 -2.15 47.37 -25.13
N CYS A 297 -1.43 46.68 -26.03
CA CYS A 297 -0.10 47.04 -26.58
C CYS A 297 0.71 45.81 -27.04
N GLN A 298 0.73 45.65 -28.38
CA GLN A 298 1.87 45.39 -29.29
C GLN A 298 2.96 44.36 -28.89
N GLN A 299 3.00 43.23 -29.62
CA GLN A 299 4.03 42.82 -30.63
C GLN A 299 5.44 42.67 -30.03
N VAL A 300 6.10 41.50 -30.10
CA VAL A 300 6.70 40.91 -31.33
C VAL A 300 6.75 39.37 -31.27
N GLU A 301 6.52 38.75 -32.43
CA GLU A 301 6.74 37.33 -32.79
C GLU A 301 8.25 36.99 -32.70
N SER A 302 8.78 35.76 -32.61
CA SER A 302 8.43 34.45 -33.15
C SER A 302 9.49 33.44 -32.66
N ALA A 303 9.09 32.21 -32.30
CA ALA A 303 9.77 30.94 -32.67
C ALA A 303 9.18 29.74 -31.89
N SER A 304 8.12 29.17 -32.45
CA SER A 304 7.79 27.73 -32.48
C SER A 304 8.42 26.80 -31.43
N ALA A 305 7.75 26.63 -30.27
CA ALA A 305 7.89 25.45 -29.40
C ALA A 305 6.69 25.35 -28.44
N SER A 306 5.46 25.21 -28.94
CA SER A 306 4.29 25.06 -28.06
C SER A 306 3.05 24.52 -28.76
N ARG A 307 3.13 23.36 -29.43
CA ARG A 307 1.93 22.65 -29.94
C ARG A 307 2.03 21.11 -29.91
N GLN A 308 2.75 20.53 -28.96
CA GLN A 308 2.86 19.07 -28.88
C GLN A 308 2.94 18.48 -27.46
N GLU A 309 2.43 19.20 -26.44
CA GLU A 309 2.32 18.67 -25.06
C GLU A 309 0.91 18.81 -24.46
N ALA A 310 -0.10 19.06 -25.29
CA ALA A 310 -1.50 19.15 -24.85
C ALA A 310 -2.42 18.23 -25.67
N ASP A 311 -1.94 17.03 -26.00
CA ASP A 311 -2.77 16.02 -26.63
C ASP A 311 -2.81 14.74 -25.77
N MET A 312 -4.03 14.26 -25.53
CA MET A 312 -4.39 13.03 -24.83
C MET A 312 -4.41 13.04 -23.29
N ALA A 313 -5.33 13.81 -22.69
CA ALA A 313 -5.93 13.40 -21.41
C ALA A 313 -6.69 12.07 -21.63
N LYS A 314 -5.98 10.95 -21.52
CA LYS A 314 -6.56 9.60 -21.63
C LYS A 314 -7.42 9.37 -20.39
N SER A 315 -8.74 9.33 -20.57
CA SER A 315 -9.65 8.89 -19.51
C SER A 315 -9.27 7.47 -19.11
N CYS A 316 -8.61 7.31 -17.97
CA CYS A 316 -8.31 6.00 -17.40
C CYS A 316 -9.51 5.56 -16.57
N GLU A 317 -9.89 4.29 -16.69
CA GLU A 317 -11.00 3.71 -15.94
C GLU A 317 -10.45 2.75 -14.90
N VAL A 318 -10.85 2.92 -13.64
CA VAL A 318 -10.48 1.98 -12.57
C VAL A 318 -11.31 0.72 -12.75
N LYS A 319 -10.63 -0.41 -13.02
CA LYS A 319 -11.27 -1.73 -13.17
C LYS A 319 -11.41 -2.45 -11.84
N LEU A 320 -10.40 -2.33 -10.97
CA LEU A 320 -10.35 -3.08 -9.71
C LEU A 320 -9.52 -2.31 -8.66
N VAL A 321 -10.00 -2.29 -7.43
CA VAL A 321 -9.26 -1.82 -6.25
C VAL A 321 -9.15 -2.96 -5.26
N ARG A 322 -7.92 -3.31 -4.87
CA ARG A 322 -7.65 -4.43 -3.97
C ARG A 322 -6.84 -4.01 -2.76
N VAL A 323 -7.30 -4.43 -1.59
CA VAL A 323 -6.65 -4.24 -0.29
C VAL A 323 -6.77 -5.54 0.51
N GLN A 324 -5.66 -6.04 1.06
CA GLN A 324 -5.62 -7.31 1.81
C GLN A 324 -6.22 -8.53 1.07
N GLY A 325 -6.17 -8.54 -0.26
CA GLY A 325 -6.75 -9.59 -1.10
C GLY A 325 -8.24 -9.48 -1.36
N ILE A 326 -8.88 -8.40 -0.90
CA ILE A 326 -10.32 -8.16 -1.05
C ILE A 326 -10.51 -7.11 -2.14
N GLU A 327 -11.43 -7.37 -3.06
CA GLU A 327 -11.96 -6.37 -3.99
C GLU A 327 -12.90 -5.44 -3.24
N LEU A 328 -12.58 -4.15 -3.23
CA LEU A 328 -13.35 -3.14 -2.53
C LEU A 328 -14.28 -2.39 -3.48
N ASP A 329 -15.52 -2.20 -3.04
CA ASP A 329 -16.45 -1.25 -3.65
C ASP A 329 -15.92 0.18 -3.45
N LEU A 330 -16.07 1.02 -4.47
CA LEU A 330 -15.65 2.42 -4.43
C LEU A 330 -16.51 3.26 -3.47
N ASP A 331 -17.72 2.81 -3.14
CA ASP A 331 -18.65 3.49 -2.22
C ASP A 331 -18.33 3.26 -0.73
N ILE A 332 -17.41 2.34 -0.41
CA ILE A 332 -17.05 2.02 0.98
C ILE A 332 -16.46 3.24 1.70
N PRO A 333 -16.77 3.46 3.00
CA PRO A 333 -16.16 4.54 3.76
C PRO A 333 -14.64 4.38 3.84
N PHE A 334 -13.88 5.37 3.36
CA PHE A 334 -12.42 5.31 3.33
C PHE A 334 -11.82 5.16 4.74
N LEU A 335 -12.42 5.82 5.73
CA LEU A 335 -11.96 5.77 7.12
C LEU A 335 -12.09 4.37 7.71
N TRP A 336 -13.16 3.65 7.39
CA TRP A 336 -13.34 2.27 7.80
C TRP A 336 -12.25 1.38 7.19
N VAL A 337 -11.94 1.55 5.91
CA VAL A 337 -10.85 0.84 5.23
C VAL A 337 -9.51 1.13 5.89
N ALA A 338 -9.21 2.41 6.17
CA ALA A 338 -7.96 2.84 6.80
C ALA A 338 -7.78 2.29 8.23
N ASN A 339 -8.86 2.24 9.02
CA ASN A 339 -8.82 1.74 10.39
C ASN A 339 -8.69 0.22 10.48
N ASN A 340 -9.33 -0.50 9.56
CA ASN A 340 -9.51 -1.96 9.67
C ASN A 340 -8.58 -2.78 8.78
N LEU A 341 -8.14 -2.23 7.63
CA LEU A 341 -7.36 -2.98 6.62
C LEU A 341 -5.90 -2.54 6.51
N LYS A 342 -5.45 -1.58 7.32
CA LYS A 342 -4.03 -1.17 7.36
C LYS A 342 -3.11 -2.29 7.82
N ASN A 343 -1.87 -2.25 7.34
CA ASN A 343 -0.84 -3.18 7.75
C ASN A 343 -0.25 -2.83 9.14
N PRO A 344 0.51 -3.74 9.78
CA PRO A 344 1.14 -3.49 11.08
C PRO A 344 2.08 -2.28 11.11
N GLU A 345 2.68 -1.89 9.99
CA GLU A 345 3.47 -0.65 9.83
C GLU A 345 2.62 0.63 9.76
N CYS A 346 1.31 0.54 9.97
CA CYS A 346 0.34 1.63 9.93
C CYS A 346 0.14 2.30 8.56
N TYR A 347 0.58 1.66 7.48
CA TYR A 347 0.26 2.07 6.11
C TYR A 347 -0.95 1.31 5.57
N LEU A 348 -1.80 2.02 4.84
CA LEU A 348 -2.82 1.42 3.98
C LEU A 348 -2.21 1.19 2.59
N HIS A 349 -2.05 -0.08 2.20
CA HIS A 349 -1.56 -0.47 0.89
C HIS A 349 -2.74 -0.73 -0.05
N ILE A 350 -2.85 0.03 -1.13
CA ILE A 350 -3.94 -0.09 -2.11
C ILE A 350 -3.36 -0.43 -3.48
N CYS A 351 -3.78 -1.56 -4.03
CA CYS A 351 -3.47 -1.94 -5.41
C CYS A 351 -4.62 -1.52 -6.31
N VAL A 352 -4.34 -0.70 -7.32
CA VAL A 352 -5.32 -0.15 -8.25
C VAL A 352 -5.00 -0.62 -9.67
N TYR A 353 -5.98 -1.24 -10.31
CA TYR A 353 -5.89 -1.70 -11.69
C TYR A 353 -6.66 -0.75 -12.58
N VAL A 354 -5.98 -0.18 -13.58
CA VAL A 354 -6.56 0.81 -14.49
C VAL A 354 -6.53 0.32 -15.94
N SER A 355 -7.56 0.65 -16.69
CA SER A 355 -7.63 0.46 -18.15
C SER A 355 -7.44 1.78 -18.88
N ARG A 356 -6.79 1.75 -20.04
CA ARG A 356 -6.56 2.93 -20.88
C ARG A 356 -7.38 2.92 -22.15
N ARG A 357 -8.35 3.86 -22.22
CA ARG A 357 -9.03 4.41 -23.40
C ARG A 357 -8.25 4.31 -24.73
N LYS A 358 -8.37 3.27 -25.57
CA LYS A 358 -7.90 3.33 -26.97
C LYS A 358 -8.85 4.24 -27.75
N GLN A 359 -8.30 5.29 -28.36
CA GLN A 359 -9.04 6.06 -29.36
C GLN A 359 -9.35 5.13 -30.54
N GLN A 360 -10.62 5.01 -30.92
CA GLN A 360 -10.97 4.47 -32.24
C GLN A 360 -10.21 5.27 -33.30
N PRO A 361 -9.49 4.62 -34.23
CA PRO A 361 -8.93 5.34 -35.36
C PRO A 361 -10.11 5.94 -36.12
N LYS A 362 -10.16 7.28 -36.24
CA LYS A 362 -11.07 7.93 -37.17
C LYS A 362 -10.79 7.35 -38.55
N GLY A 363 -11.73 6.53 -39.05
CA GLY A 363 -11.68 6.01 -40.40
C GLY A 363 -11.52 7.18 -41.38
N ILE A 364 -10.51 7.07 -42.24
CA ILE A 364 -10.27 7.98 -43.36
C ILE A 364 -11.31 7.71 -44.44
#